data_AF-A0A3D4PDW1-F1
#
_entry.id   AF-A0A3D4PDW1-F1
#
_cell.length_a   1.000
_cell.length_b   1.000
_cell.length_c   1.000
_cell.angle_alpha   90.00
_cell.angle_beta   90.00
_cell.angle_gamma   90.00
#
_symmetry.space_group_name_H-M   'P 1'
#
loop_
_entity.id
_entity.type
_entity.pdbx_description
1 polymer ?
#
loop_
_entity_poly.entity_id
_entity_poly.type
_entity_poly.pdbx_seq_one_letter_code
_entity_poly.pdbx_strand_id
1 'polypeptide(L)'
;MLCTHAKQNPDLRLSIFTWILLLAYFVLLANITALLLIDGDVCAFAGVAILIPFATVLVVSQYRSTYFAHRKSTQTSITLLSLISCLFLIGSISTSYQRISLGLPVAWISEALPLLSVAIVAFSVVWIKTKRVDHLDNQSRIKFSSRELIVCFIGLMVLALGIPYFLNSMPRNFGENVSVNQSPSIFPAQATEISYCRDNRGTFAGEFTIDETGFRKWVNSGIGSLESQAAKVPIESISKPVKIRRYPSLSEKLQGEEQITLSEGLQYLWHFEDQNVQAVFDQTKDRAYCYINSH
;
A
#
# COMPACT_ATOMS: atom_id res chain seq x y z
N MET A 1 23.65 18.06 49.39
CA MET A 1 22.41 18.61 48.84
C MET A 1 21.83 17.59 47.87
N LEU A 2 20.92 16.73 48.35
CA LEU A 2 20.24 15.73 47.52
C LEU A 2 19.03 16.42 46.88
N CYS A 3 19.16 16.90 45.64
CA CYS A 3 18.01 17.32 44.86
C CYS A 3 17.19 16.07 44.51
N THR A 4 16.21 15.76 45.34
CA THR A 4 15.14 14.84 45.00
C THR A 4 14.33 15.49 43.88
N HIS A 5 14.65 15.17 42.62
CA HIS A 5 13.78 15.48 41.50
C HIS A 5 12.43 14.82 41.77
N ALA A 6 11.44 15.61 42.18
CA ALA A 6 10.07 15.16 42.29
C ALA A 6 9.67 14.58 40.94
N LYS A 7 9.41 13.27 40.91
CA LYS A 7 9.05 12.54 39.70
C LYS A 7 7.68 13.04 39.28
N GLN A 8 7.66 13.99 38.34
CA GLN A 8 6.41 14.56 37.85
C GLN A 8 5.69 13.46 37.06
N ASN A 9 4.50 13.06 37.53
CA ASN A 9 3.69 12.08 36.84
C ASN A 9 3.27 12.65 35.47
N PRO A 10 3.42 11.88 34.38
CA PRO A 10 3.05 12.36 33.06
C PRO A 10 1.53 12.57 32.98
N ASP A 11 1.11 13.62 32.27
CA ASP A 11 -0.30 13.84 31.96
C ASP A 11 -0.85 12.62 31.22
N LEU A 12 -1.95 12.07 31.73
CA LEU A 12 -2.62 10.89 31.18
C LEU A 12 -2.99 11.08 29.71
N ARG A 13 -3.45 12.29 29.32
CA ARG A 13 -3.88 12.61 27.95
C ARG A 13 -2.70 12.56 26.98
N LEU A 14 -1.57 13.15 27.36
CA LEU A 14 -0.34 13.13 26.56
C LEU A 14 0.26 11.73 26.49
N SER A 15 0.13 10.94 27.55
CA SER A 15 0.55 9.53 27.57
C SER A 15 -0.25 8.71 26.57
N ILE A 16 -1.59 8.79 26.60
CA ILE A 16 -2.47 8.11 25.64
C ILE A 16 -2.11 8.49 24.20
N PHE A 17 -1.94 9.78 23.92
CA PHE A 17 -1.60 10.24 22.56
C PHE A 17 -0.21 9.77 22.10
N THR A 18 0.75 9.67 23.02
CA THR A 18 2.08 9.13 22.72
C THR A 18 1.99 7.66 22.28
N TRP A 19 1.16 6.86 22.97
CA TRP A 19 0.93 5.46 22.60
C TRP A 19 0.21 5.32 21.27
N ILE A 20 -0.79 6.18 21.00
CA ILE A 20 -1.49 6.21 19.70
C ILE A 20 -0.50 6.54 18.56
N LEU A 21 0.34 7.56 18.72
CA LEU A 21 1.35 7.92 17.73
C LEU A 21 2.38 6.80 17.51
N LEU A 22 2.81 6.14 18.58
CA LEU A 22 3.74 5.01 18.50
C LEU A 22 3.12 3.83 17.73
N LEU A 23 1.85 3.51 18.02
CA LEU A 23 1.10 2.48 17.30
C LEU A 23 0.93 2.85 15.83
N ALA A 24 0.53 4.09 15.53
CA ALA A 24 0.37 4.58 14.17
C ALA A 24 1.70 4.54 13.39
N TYR A 25 2.82 4.85 14.03
CA TYR A 25 4.15 4.72 13.44
C TYR A 25 4.51 3.26 13.12
N PHE A 26 4.20 2.33 14.01
CA PHE A 26 4.43 0.90 13.73
C PHE A 26 3.55 0.38 12.61
N VAL A 27 2.29 0.81 12.52
CA VAL A 27 1.40 0.48 11.40
C VAL A 27 1.93 1.10 10.10
N LEU A 28 2.41 2.35 10.13
CA LEU A 28 3.03 2.99 8.98
C LEU A 28 4.25 2.21 8.51
N LEU A 29 5.19 1.91 9.40
CA LEU A 29 6.38 1.10 9.10
C LEU A 29 5.98 -0.27 8.54
N ALA A 30 4.86 -0.82 9.03
CA ALA A 30 4.37 -2.10 8.56
C ALA A 30 3.87 -2.05 7.12
N ASN A 31 3.03 -1.07 6.81
CA ASN A 31 2.53 -0.84 5.46
C ASN A 31 3.65 -0.55 4.47
N ILE A 32 4.69 0.17 4.91
CA ILE A 32 5.87 0.47 4.10
C ILE A 32 6.64 -0.80 3.74
N THR A 33 6.89 -1.64 4.73
CA THR A 33 7.59 -2.90 4.51
C THR A 33 6.75 -3.81 3.61
N ALA A 34 5.43 -3.76 3.73
CA ALA A 34 4.53 -4.45 2.82
C ALA A 34 4.62 -3.93 1.38
N LEU A 35 4.52 -2.61 1.17
CA LEU A 35 4.65 -1.98 -0.15
C LEU A 35 5.98 -2.34 -0.83
N LEU A 36 7.08 -2.29 -0.07
CA LEU A 36 8.42 -2.67 -0.53
C LEU A 36 8.53 -4.12 -0.99
N LEU A 37 7.81 -5.03 -0.33
CA LEU A 37 7.89 -6.46 -0.60
C LEU A 37 6.89 -6.92 -1.67
N ILE A 38 5.87 -6.12 -1.98
CA ILE A 38 4.72 -6.51 -2.81
C ILE A 38 4.70 -5.78 -4.15
N ASP A 39 4.69 -4.46 -4.15
CA ASP A 39 4.29 -3.68 -5.34
C ASP A 39 5.47 -3.16 -6.15
N GLY A 40 6.70 -3.19 -5.62
CA GLY A 40 7.90 -2.70 -6.33
C GLY A 40 7.85 -1.22 -6.70
N ASP A 41 6.80 -0.48 -6.33
CA ASP A 41 6.56 0.91 -6.73
C ASP A 41 7.63 1.83 -6.11
N VAL A 42 8.62 2.15 -6.94
CA VAL A 42 9.76 3.00 -6.60
C VAL A 42 9.32 4.40 -6.15
N CYS A 43 8.21 4.91 -6.70
CA CYS A 43 7.67 6.23 -6.36
C CYS A 43 7.00 6.21 -4.99
N ALA A 44 6.19 5.18 -4.70
CA ALA A 44 5.61 4.97 -3.37
C ALA A 44 6.71 4.78 -2.32
N PHE A 45 7.75 4.01 -2.65
CA PHE A 45 8.92 3.81 -1.79
C PHE A 45 9.68 5.11 -1.52
N ALA A 46 9.96 5.93 -2.55
CA ALA A 46 10.67 7.19 -2.39
C ALA A 46 9.89 8.16 -1.48
N GLY A 47 8.58 8.29 -1.67
CA GLY A 47 7.73 9.13 -0.83
C GLY A 47 7.72 8.67 0.63
N VAL A 48 7.66 7.36 0.83
CA VAL A 48 7.74 6.72 2.15
C VAL A 48 9.10 6.91 2.82
N ALA A 49 10.20 6.70 2.10
CA ALA A 49 11.55 6.82 2.62
C ALA A 49 11.84 8.25 3.09
N ILE A 50 11.24 9.23 2.43
CA ILE A 50 11.28 10.64 2.86
C ILE A 50 10.49 10.85 4.15
N LEU A 51 9.35 10.17 4.35
CA LEU A 51 8.46 10.37 5.50
C LEU A 51 8.90 9.64 6.78
N ILE A 52 9.58 8.49 6.69
CA ILE A 52 10.01 7.70 7.86
C ILE A 52 10.86 8.51 8.85
N PRO A 53 11.89 9.28 8.42
CA PRO A 53 12.68 10.09 9.34
C PRO A 53 11.83 11.08 10.13
N PHE A 54 10.87 11.75 9.49
CA PHE A 54 9.99 12.71 10.16
C PHE A 54 9.06 12.03 11.16
N ALA A 55 8.48 10.88 10.79
CA ALA A 55 7.62 10.12 11.68
C ALA A 55 8.40 9.60 12.90
N THR A 56 9.63 9.13 12.69
CA THR A 56 10.54 8.68 13.76
C THR A 56 10.90 9.81 14.72
N VAL A 57 11.31 10.96 14.19
CA VAL A 57 11.62 12.15 15.00
C VAL A 57 10.39 12.63 15.76
N LEU A 58 9.21 12.59 15.15
CA LEU A 58 7.96 12.94 15.81
C LEU A 58 7.67 12.02 17.00
N VAL A 59 7.71 10.70 16.82
CA VAL A 59 7.42 9.73 17.90
C VAL A 59 8.43 9.88 19.05
N VAL A 60 9.72 9.97 18.73
CA VAL A 60 10.78 10.14 19.74
C VAL A 60 10.61 11.47 20.48
N SER A 61 10.31 12.56 19.76
CA SER A 61 10.14 13.87 20.37
C SER A 61 8.85 13.97 21.20
N GLN A 62 7.79 13.30 20.77
CA GLN A 62 6.52 13.15 21.50
C GLN A 62 6.74 12.39 22.80
N TYR A 63 7.37 11.21 22.75
CA TYR A 63 7.68 10.39 23.92
C TYR A 63 8.48 11.20 24.95
N ARG A 64 9.52 11.89 24.48
CA ARG A 64 10.36 12.75 25.34
C ARG A 64 9.62 13.92 25.95
N SER A 65 8.78 14.58 25.16
CA SER A 65 7.93 15.67 25.62
C SER A 65 6.99 15.21 26.74
N THR A 66 6.44 14.00 26.62
CA THR A 66 5.49 13.45 27.60
C THR A 66 6.17 13.04 28.90
N TYR A 67 7.26 12.26 28.83
CA TYR A 67 7.86 11.59 30.00
C TYR A 67 9.05 12.33 30.63
N PHE A 68 9.80 13.11 29.85
CA PHE A 68 10.98 13.82 30.32
C PHE A 68 10.81 15.34 30.35
N ALA A 69 9.64 15.84 29.91
CA ALA A 69 9.27 17.25 29.99
C ALA A 69 10.32 18.21 29.36
N HIS A 70 11.04 17.77 28.33
CA HIS A 70 12.04 18.61 27.68
C HIS A 70 11.40 19.68 26.79
N ARG A 71 11.83 20.95 26.97
CA ARG A 71 11.34 22.09 26.19
C ARG A 71 11.60 21.95 24.69
N LYS A 72 12.86 21.70 24.28
CA LYS A 72 13.23 21.54 22.86
C LYS A 72 12.45 20.41 22.19
N SER A 73 12.33 19.26 22.87
CA SER A 73 11.57 18.12 22.35
C SER A 73 10.08 18.41 22.19
N THR A 74 9.51 19.17 23.13
CA THR A 74 8.12 19.62 23.06
C THR A 74 7.92 20.58 21.90
N GLN A 75 8.84 21.54 21.69
CA GLN A 75 8.81 22.45 20.54
C GLN A 75 8.93 21.71 19.21
N THR A 76 9.90 20.80 19.07
CA THR A 76 10.06 19.98 17.84
C THR A 76 8.81 19.15 17.56
N SER A 77 8.24 18.53 18.60
CA SER A 77 7.00 17.75 18.47
C SER A 77 5.81 18.63 18.06
N ILE A 78 5.67 19.85 18.62
CA ILE A 78 4.65 20.82 18.21
C ILE A 78 4.84 21.18 16.73
N THR A 79 6.05 21.59 16.33
CA THR A 79 6.33 22.01 14.94
C THR A 79 6.02 20.88 13.96
N LEU A 80 6.46 19.65 14.23
CA LEU A 80 6.20 18.50 13.38
C LEU A 80 4.72 18.12 13.34
N LEU A 81 4.02 18.10 14.47
CA LEU A 81 2.57 17.85 14.51
C LEU A 81 1.79 18.90 13.73
N SER A 82 2.13 20.18 13.89
CA SER A 82 1.50 21.28 13.14
C SER A 82 1.73 21.16 11.64
N LEU A 83 2.96 20.86 11.22
CA LEU A 83 3.31 20.69 9.81
C LEU A 83 2.56 19.50 9.19
N ILE A 84 2.56 18.34 9.86
CA ILE A 84 1.81 17.16 9.41
C ILE A 84 0.31 17.47 9.36
N SER A 85 -0.26 18.10 10.39
CA SER A 85 -1.69 18.47 10.40
C SER A 85 -2.06 19.38 9.23
N CYS A 86 -1.19 20.34 8.91
CA CYS A 86 -1.38 21.24 7.78
C CYS A 86 -1.33 20.50 6.45
N LEU A 87 -0.37 19.59 6.26
CA LEU A 87 -0.27 18.75 5.06
C LEU A 87 -1.51 17.85 4.89
N PHE A 88 -1.98 17.21 5.96
CA PHE A 88 -3.18 16.38 5.93
C PHE A 88 -4.43 17.20 5.59
N LEU A 89 -4.52 18.44 6.09
CA LEU A 89 -5.63 19.34 5.81
C LEU A 89 -5.60 19.82 4.34
N ILE A 90 -4.43 20.19 3.82
CA ILE A 90 -4.25 20.54 2.40
C ILE A 90 -4.57 19.35 1.50
N GLY A 91 -4.08 18.16 1.83
CA GLY A 91 -4.35 16.92 1.09
C GLY A 91 -5.85 16.60 1.07
N SER A 92 -6.55 16.79 2.19
CA SER A 92 -8.00 16.64 2.28
C SER A 92 -8.72 17.61 1.34
N ILE A 93 -8.38 18.90 1.40
CA ILE A 93 -8.99 19.94 0.55
C ILE A 93 -8.73 19.66 -0.94
N SER A 94 -7.49 19.32 -1.31
CA SER A 94 -7.11 19.03 -2.69
C SER A 94 -7.85 17.82 -3.24
N THR A 95 -7.93 16.73 -2.46
CA THR A 95 -8.66 15.51 -2.84
C THR A 95 -10.16 15.81 -3.01
N SER A 96 -10.74 16.61 -2.11
CA SER A 96 -12.13 17.06 -2.23
C SER A 96 -12.36 17.91 -3.48
N TYR A 97 -11.50 18.89 -3.75
CA TYR A 97 -11.61 19.76 -4.92
C TYR A 97 -11.55 18.97 -6.24
N GLN A 98 -10.57 18.07 -6.36
CA GLN A 98 -10.41 17.23 -7.55
C GLN A 98 -11.66 16.36 -7.79
N ARG A 99 -12.22 15.74 -6.75
CA ARG A 99 -13.43 14.91 -6.92
C ARG A 99 -14.68 15.71 -7.24
N ILE A 100 -14.85 16.91 -6.67
CA ILE A 100 -15.94 17.83 -7.04
C ILE A 100 -15.82 18.20 -8.52
N SER A 101 -14.62 18.52 -9.00
CA SER A 101 -14.39 18.85 -10.40
C SER A 101 -14.69 17.68 -11.36
N LEU A 102 -14.61 16.44 -10.88
CA LEU A 102 -14.89 15.21 -11.63
C LEU A 102 -16.35 14.74 -11.53
N GLY A 103 -17.22 15.43 -10.77
CA GLY A 103 -18.64 15.07 -10.65
C GLY A 103 -18.93 13.71 -9.99
N LEU A 104 -17.98 13.19 -9.19
CA LEU A 104 -18.12 11.89 -8.53
C LEU A 104 -19.14 11.93 -7.38
N PRO A 105 -19.93 10.85 -7.16
CA PRO A 105 -20.99 10.83 -6.16
C PRO A 105 -20.50 10.96 -4.71
N VAL A 106 -21.41 11.43 -3.88
CA VAL A 106 -21.22 12.14 -2.60
C VAL A 106 -20.97 11.19 -1.42
N ALA A 107 -20.15 10.14 -1.58
CA ALA A 107 -19.72 9.27 -0.48
C ALA A 107 -18.51 9.82 0.30
N TRP A 108 -18.19 11.11 0.15
CA TRP A 108 -16.98 11.79 0.62
C TRP A 108 -16.74 11.78 2.13
N ILE A 109 -17.80 11.57 2.93
CA ILE A 109 -17.69 11.51 4.40
C ILE A 109 -16.87 10.29 4.83
N SER A 110 -16.80 9.19 4.08
CA SER A 110 -16.00 8.03 4.54
C SER A 110 -14.49 8.20 4.29
N GLU A 111 -14.10 8.89 3.22
CA GLU A 111 -12.68 8.97 2.80
C GLU A 111 -11.95 10.23 3.28
N ALA A 112 -12.64 11.37 3.39
CA ALA A 112 -12.03 12.62 3.89
C ALA A 112 -12.01 12.71 5.43
N LEU A 113 -12.93 12.00 6.10
CA LEU A 113 -13.08 12.01 7.55
C LEU A 113 -11.88 11.42 8.31
N PRO A 114 -11.21 10.35 7.85
CA PRO A 114 -9.96 9.90 8.45
C PRO A 114 -8.89 10.98 8.46
N LEU A 115 -8.67 11.67 7.34
CA LEU A 115 -7.65 12.73 7.23
C LEU A 115 -8.00 13.94 8.12
N LEU A 116 -9.26 14.34 8.14
CA LEU A 116 -9.75 15.47 8.94
C LEU A 116 -9.69 15.16 10.45
N SER A 117 -10.03 13.92 10.84
CA SER A 117 -9.95 13.48 12.24
C SER A 117 -8.52 13.49 12.76
N VAL A 118 -7.55 13.05 11.95
CA VAL A 118 -6.12 13.11 12.28
C VAL A 118 -5.66 14.55 12.48
N ALA A 119 -6.07 15.47 11.60
CA ALA A 119 -5.72 16.89 11.73
C ALA A 119 -6.30 17.50 13.02
N ILE A 120 -7.57 17.25 13.34
CA ILE A 120 -8.23 17.79 14.55
C ILE A 120 -7.55 17.28 15.83
N VAL A 121 -7.24 15.99 15.90
CA VAL A 121 -6.57 15.39 17.06
C VAL A 121 -5.16 15.96 17.22
N ALA A 122 -4.41 16.10 16.13
CA ALA A 122 -3.06 16.65 16.17
C ALA A 122 -3.04 18.14 16.55
N PHE A 123 -3.97 18.96 16.05
CA PHE A 123 -4.16 20.35 16.50
C PHE A 123 -4.51 20.44 17.99
N SER A 124 -5.36 19.55 18.49
CA SER A 124 -5.74 19.49 19.91
C SER A 124 -4.53 19.20 20.80
N VAL A 125 -3.63 18.33 20.35
CA VAL A 125 -2.39 18.00 21.08
C VAL A 125 -1.38 19.14 21.02
N VAL A 126 -1.25 19.80 19.86
CA VAL A 126 -0.43 21.01 19.72
C VAL A 126 -0.89 22.05 20.74
N TRP A 127 -2.20 22.32 20.82
CA TRP A 127 -2.76 23.29 21.76
C TRP A 127 -2.42 22.96 23.22
N ILE A 128 -2.56 21.70 23.63
CA ILE A 128 -2.21 21.24 24.99
C ILE A 128 -0.72 21.44 25.27
N LYS A 129 0.15 21.12 24.29
CA LYS A 129 1.60 21.22 24.44
C LYS A 129 2.09 22.66 24.47
N THR A 130 1.53 23.55 23.68
CA THR A 130 1.93 24.97 23.67
C THR A 130 1.73 25.59 25.05
N LYS A 131 0.59 25.31 25.71
CA LYS A 131 0.34 25.73 27.09
C LYS A 131 1.33 25.17 28.10
N ARG A 132 1.90 23.99 27.84
CA ARG A 132 2.87 23.32 28.72
C ARG A 132 4.30 23.82 28.51
N VAL A 133 4.69 24.21 27.28
CA VAL A 133 6.04 24.74 26.96
C VAL A 133 6.36 25.98 27.77
N ASP A 134 5.37 26.83 28.03
CA ASP A 134 5.52 28.06 28.80
C ASP A 134 5.88 27.82 30.29
N HIS A 135 5.79 26.57 30.75
CA HIS A 135 6.09 26.17 32.13
C HIS A 135 7.33 25.26 32.26
N LEU A 136 8.02 24.96 31.15
CA LEU A 136 9.18 24.07 31.15
C LEU A 136 10.48 24.86 31.10
N ASP A 137 11.14 24.95 32.26
CA ASP A 137 12.42 25.63 32.38
C ASP A 137 13.59 24.79 31.84
N ASN A 138 14.67 25.48 31.47
CA ASN A 138 15.72 25.02 30.56
C ASN A 138 16.64 23.94 31.18
N GLN A 139 16.20 22.68 31.28
CA GLN A 139 17.04 21.58 31.77
C GLN A 139 17.22 20.38 30.82
N SER A 140 18.52 20.06 30.72
CA SER A 140 19.17 18.76 30.47
C SER A 140 19.38 18.26 29.03
N ARG A 141 20.58 17.69 28.85
CA ARG A 141 21.10 17.07 27.62
C ARG A 141 20.44 15.71 27.41
N ILE A 142 20.11 15.43 26.15
CA ILE A 142 19.52 14.20 25.66
C ILE A 142 20.39 12.99 26.03
N LYS A 143 19.84 12.03 26.78
CA LYS A 143 20.42 10.69 26.95
C LYS A 143 19.34 9.66 26.65
N PHE A 144 19.61 8.76 25.71
CA PHE A 144 18.76 7.59 25.46
C PHE A 144 19.13 6.51 26.47
N SER A 145 18.15 5.92 27.14
CA SER A 145 18.39 4.74 27.96
C SER A 145 18.61 3.54 27.04
N SER A 146 19.59 2.69 27.33
CA SER A 146 19.84 1.46 26.57
C SER A 146 18.61 0.55 26.51
N ARG A 147 17.73 0.60 27.52
CA ARG A 147 16.44 -0.10 27.54
C ARG A 147 15.46 0.42 26.48
N GLU A 148 15.45 1.73 26.22
CA GLU A 148 14.58 2.35 25.20
C GLU A 148 15.02 1.96 23.79
N LEU A 149 16.34 1.85 23.56
CA LEU A 149 16.91 1.38 22.30
C LEU A 149 16.59 -0.11 22.06
N ILE A 150 16.67 -0.94 23.09
CA ILE A 150 16.33 -2.38 22.98
C ILE A 150 14.84 -2.59 22.66
N VAL A 151 13.93 -1.84 23.31
CA VAL A 151 12.50 -1.95 23.02
C VAL A 151 12.17 -1.48 21.60
N CYS A 152 12.78 -0.39 21.12
CA CYS A 152 12.67 0.01 19.71
C CYS A 152 13.19 -1.08 18.76
N PHE A 153 14.34 -1.67 19.07
CA PHE A 153 14.93 -2.72 18.24
C PHE A 153 14.08 -3.98 18.17
N ILE A 154 13.52 -4.44 19.30
CA ILE A 154 12.60 -5.58 19.34
C ILE A 154 11.31 -5.26 18.57
N GLY A 155 10.76 -4.05 18.71
CA GLY A 155 9.59 -3.62 17.94
C GLY A 155 9.85 -3.62 16.43
N LEU A 156 11.01 -3.14 15.99
CA LEU A 156 11.44 -3.20 14.59
C LEU A 156 11.62 -4.63 14.10
N MET A 157 12.21 -5.52 14.90
CA MET A 157 12.38 -6.95 14.58
C MET A 157 11.04 -7.69 14.42
N VAL A 158 10.09 -7.48 15.35
CA VAL A 158 8.77 -8.12 15.27
C VAL A 158 8.01 -7.66 14.03
N LEU A 159 8.14 -6.38 13.65
CA LEU A 159 7.55 -5.88 12.40
C LEU A 159 8.26 -6.46 11.17
N ALA A 160 9.59 -6.38 11.12
CA ALA A 160 10.38 -6.89 10.01
C ALA A 160 10.15 -8.37 9.72
N LEU A 161 9.87 -9.18 10.75
CA LEU A 161 9.58 -10.61 10.61
C LEU A 161 8.09 -10.94 10.47
N GLY A 162 7.22 -10.19 11.15
CA GLY A 162 5.77 -10.44 11.17
C GLY A 162 5.09 -10.08 9.85
N ILE A 163 5.58 -9.06 9.15
CA ILE A 163 4.96 -8.58 7.91
C ILE A 163 5.17 -9.57 6.75
N PRO A 164 6.40 -10.05 6.45
CA PRO A 164 6.56 -11.09 5.44
C PRO A 164 5.74 -12.34 5.75
N TYR A 165 5.66 -12.75 7.03
CA TYR A 165 4.84 -13.88 7.44
C TYR A 165 3.35 -13.65 7.18
N PHE A 166 2.80 -12.49 7.57
CA PHE A 166 1.40 -12.14 7.37
C PHE A 166 1.05 -12.03 5.88
N LEU A 167 1.93 -11.44 5.07
CA LEU A 167 1.74 -11.30 3.63
C LEU A 167 1.82 -12.62 2.88
N ASN A 168 2.72 -13.51 3.28
CA ASN A 168 2.76 -14.89 2.76
C ASN A 168 1.55 -15.72 3.24
N SER A 169 0.88 -15.29 4.33
CA SER A 169 -0.31 -15.94 4.88
C SER A 169 -1.63 -15.32 4.40
N MET A 170 -1.60 -14.17 3.71
CA MET A 170 -2.82 -13.58 3.16
C MET A 170 -3.37 -14.48 2.05
N PRO A 171 -4.68 -14.80 2.08
CA PRO A 171 -5.29 -15.64 1.07
C PRO A 171 -5.15 -14.98 -0.30
N ARG A 172 -4.65 -15.73 -1.28
CA ARG A 172 -4.59 -15.29 -2.68
C ARG A 172 -5.98 -14.87 -3.15
N ASN A 173 -6.06 -13.81 -3.94
CA ASN A 173 -7.34 -13.40 -4.50
C ASN A 173 -7.63 -14.26 -5.74
N PHE A 174 -8.70 -15.05 -5.69
CA PHE A 174 -9.12 -15.91 -6.79
C PHE A 174 -10.62 -15.81 -7.00
N GLY A 175 -11.03 -15.93 -8.26
CA GLY A 175 -12.41 -16.06 -8.66
C GLY A 175 -12.53 -17.14 -9.72
N GLU A 176 -13.58 -17.94 -9.67
CA GLU A 176 -13.87 -18.97 -10.67
C GLU A 176 -15.26 -18.73 -11.22
N ASN A 177 -15.37 -18.68 -12.55
CA ASN A 177 -16.61 -18.41 -13.28
C ASN A 177 -17.39 -17.18 -12.75
N VAL A 178 -16.66 -16.11 -12.45
CA VAL A 178 -17.25 -14.86 -11.96
C VAL A 178 -17.62 -13.93 -13.12
N SER A 179 -18.52 -12.98 -12.82
CA SER A 179 -18.84 -11.90 -13.75
C SER A 179 -17.77 -10.81 -13.76
N VAL A 180 -17.73 -9.98 -14.83
CA VAL A 180 -16.80 -8.83 -14.95
C VAL A 180 -16.85 -7.93 -13.71
N ASN A 181 -18.05 -7.66 -13.19
CA ASN A 181 -18.25 -6.78 -12.04
C ASN A 181 -17.67 -7.33 -10.72
N GLN A 182 -17.37 -8.62 -10.66
CA GLN A 182 -16.76 -9.32 -9.52
C GLN A 182 -15.27 -9.62 -9.77
N SER A 183 -14.74 -9.18 -10.90
CA SER A 183 -13.37 -9.42 -11.33
C SER A 183 -12.53 -8.13 -11.28
N PRO A 184 -11.20 -8.22 -11.24
CA PRO A 184 -10.32 -7.06 -11.37
C PRO A 184 -10.56 -6.32 -12.68
N SER A 185 -10.36 -5.00 -12.68
CA SER A 185 -10.58 -4.11 -13.84
C SER A 185 -9.65 -4.35 -15.05
N ILE A 186 -8.83 -5.38 -15.00
CA ILE A 186 -7.89 -5.75 -16.07
C ILE A 186 -8.58 -6.51 -17.21
N PHE A 187 -9.73 -7.12 -16.93
CA PHE A 187 -10.51 -7.85 -17.94
C PHE A 187 -11.30 -6.89 -18.82
N PRO A 188 -11.48 -7.21 -20.12
CA PRO A 188 -12.30 -6.41 -21.01
C PRO A 188 -13.77 -6.49 -20.59
N ALA A 189 -14.52 -5.41 -20.83
CA ALA A 189 -15.91 -5.29 -20.39
C ALA A 189 -16.87 -6.37 -20.95
N GLN A 190 -16.50 -6.99 -22.08
CA GLN A 190 -17.26 -8.05 -22.74
C GLN A 190 -16.84 -9.47 -22.34
N ALA A 191 -15.85 -9.60 -21.46
CA ALA A 191 -15.42 -10.91 -20.97
C ALA A 191 -16.56 -11.62 -20.22
N THR A 192 -16.64 -12.93 -20.39
CA THR A 192 -17.58 -13.79 -19.65
C THR A 192 -16.83 -15.00 -19.09
N GLU A 193 -17.43 -15.72 -18.15
CA GLU A 193 -16.84 -16.93 -17.53
C GLU A 193 -15.42 -16.70 -17.00
N ILE A 194 -15.23 -15.61 -16.28
CA ILE A 194 -13.91 -15.17 -15.86
C ILE A 194 -13.43 -16.04 -14.71
N SER A 195 -12.25 -16.63 -14.88
CA SER A 195 -11.55 -17.34 -13.82
C SER A 195 -10.15 -16.77 -13.68
N TYR A 196 -9.75 -16.39 -12.47
CA TYR A 196 -8.47 -15.71 -12.26
C TYR A 196 -7.85 -16.07 -10.92
N CYS A 197 -6.54 -15.90 -10.85
CA CYS A 197 -5.78 -15.86 -9.62
C CYS A 197 -4.80 -14.69 -9.68
N ARG A 198 -4.75 -13.94 -8.57
CA ARG A 198 -3.75 -12.91 -8.33
C ARG A 198 -2.98 -13.28 -7.08
N ASP A 199 -1.67 -13.36 -7.21
CA ASP A 199 -0.81 -13.49 -6.04
C ASP A 199 -0.51 -12.13 -5.41
N ASN A 200 0.10 -12.17 -4.22
CA ASN A 200 0.44 -10.97 -3.47
C ASN A 200 1.72 -10.29 -3.99
N ARG A 201 2.26 -10.69 -5.14
CA ARG A 201 3.51 -10.15 -5.71
C ARG A 201 3.31 -9.60 -7.12
N GLY A 202 2.08 -9.24 -7.46
CA GLY A 202 1.76 -8.67 -8.77
C GLY A 202 1.66 -9.68 -9.91
N THR A 203 1.89 -10.98 -9.67
CA THR A 203 1.59 -12.00 -10.68
C THR A 203 0.08 -12.18 -10.78
N PHE A 204 -0.43 -11.93 -11.97
CA PHE A 204 -1.83 -12.08 -12.32
C PHE A 204 -1.97 -13.09 -13.45
N ALA A 205 -2.98 -13.92 -13.34
CA ALA A 205 -3.17 -15.02 -14.23
C ALA A 205 -4.70 -15.20 -14.37
N GLY A 206 -5.25 -15.04 -15.58
CA GLY A 206 -6.69 -14.99 -15.82
C GLY A 206 -7.14 -15.59 -17.15
N GLU A 207 -8.23 -16.35 -17.15
CA GLU A 207 -8.86 -16.91 -18.35
C GLU A 207 -10.32 -16.46 -18.42
N PHE A 208 -10.82 -16.27 -19.63
CA PHE A 208 -12.15 -15.75 -19.86
C PHE A 208 -12.59 -16.01 -21.29
N THR A 209 -13.90 -16.05 -21.49
CA THR A 209 -14.53 -16.20 -22.80
C THR A 209 -14.67 -14.81 -23.45
N ILE A 210 -14.21 -14.68 -24.70
CA ILE A 210 -14.23 -13.46 -25.51
C ILE A 210 -14.14 -13.81 -27.00
N ASP A 211 -14.64 -12.95 -27.88
CA ASP A 211 -14.45 -13.08 -29.32
C ASP A 211 -13.08 -12.57 -29.79
N GLU A 212 -12.63 -12.99 -30.98
CA GLU A 212 -11.33 -12.56 -31.53
C GLU A 212 -11.21 -11.04 -31.64
N THR A 213 -12.28 -10.36 -32.05
CA THR A 213 -12.31 -8.90 -32.18
C THR A 213 -12.12 -8.23 -30.83
N GLY A 214 -12.79 -8.74 -29.80
CA GLY A 214 -12.61 -8.33 -28.42
C GLY A 214 -11.20 -8.51 -27.91
N PHE A 215 -10.63 -9.69 -28.15
CA PHE A 215 -9.25 -9.99 -27.77
C PHE A 215 -8.26 -8.99 -28.37
N ARG A 216 -8.36 -8.74 -29.69
CA ARG A 216 -7.49 -7.78 -30.38
C ARG A 216 -7.62 -6.36 -29.81
N LYS A 217 -8.85 -5.92 -29.54
CA LYS A 217 -9.13 -4.60 -28.95
C LYS A 217 -8.56 -4.50 -27.54
N TRP A 218 -8.71 -5.53 -26.73
CA TRP A 218 -8.19 -5.60 -25.37
C TRP A 218 -6.67 -5.56 -25.34
N VAL A 219 -5.99 -6.37 -26.18
CA VAL A 219 -4.53 -6.32 -26.32
C VAL A 219 -4.04 -4.94 -26.75
N ASN A 220 -4.67 -4.36 -27.76
CA ASN A 220 -4.31 -3.02 -28.27
C ASN A 220 -4.56 -1.90 -27.24
N SER A 221 -5.35 -2.14 -26.19
CA SER A 221 -5.57 -1.18 -25.11
C SER A 221 -4.46 -1.17 -24.06
N GLY A 222 -3.48 -2.07 -24.15
CA GLY A 222 -2.40 -2.20 -23.17
C GLY A 222 -2.85 -3.02 -21.98
N ILE A 223 -2.66 -4.33 -22.06
CA ILE A 223 -3.06 -5.26 -21.00
C ILE A 223 -2.25 -4.98 -19.74
N GLY A 224 -2.90 -4.45 -18.71
CA GLY A 224 -2.33 -4.32 -17.37
C GLY A 224 -1.29 -3.22 -17.16
N SER A 225 -0.69 -2.65 -18.20
CA SER A 225 0.30 -1.58 -18.07
C SER A 225 0.29 -0.59 -19.24
N LEU A 226 0.64 0.67 -18.96
CA LEU A 226 0.77 1.72 -19.98
C LEU A 226 1.98 1.47 -20.90
N GLU A 227 3.00 0.80 -20.37
CA GLU A 227 4.22 0.41 -21.04
C GLU A 227 3.94 -0.62 -22.15
N SER A 228 3.09 -1.62 -21.84
CA SER A 228 2.58 -2.59 -22.80
C SER A 228 1.81 -1.91 -23.94
N GLN A 229 1.00 -0.89 -23.61
CA GLN A 229 0.30 -0.07 -24.60
C GLN A 229 1.26 0.69 -25.52
N ALA A 230 2.29 1.30 -24.94
CA ALA A 230 3.26 2.13 -25.66
C ALA A 230 4.19 1.30 -26.57
N ALA A 231 4.43 0.04 -26.22
CA ALA A 231 5.37 -0.84 -26.93
C ALA A 231 4.90 -1.24 -28.33
N LYS A 232 3.59 -1.14 -28.64
CA LYS A 232 3.00 -1.45 -29.96
C LYS A 232 3.43 -2.83 -30.51
N VAL A 233 3.60 -3.81 -29.63
CA VAL A 233 3.97 -5.17 -30.03
C VAL A 233 2.82 -5.78 -30.84
N PRO A 234 3.10 -6.36 -32.04
CA PRO A 234 2.06 -6.95 -32.86
C PRO A 234 1.50 -8.23 -32.22
N ILE A 235 0.22 -8.48 -32.48
CA ILE A 235 -0.41 -9.78 -32.21
C ILE A 235 -0.01 -10.74 -33.32
N GLU A 236 0.51 -11.90 -32.96
CA GLU A 236 0.96 -12.93 -33.91
C GLU A 236 0.01 -14.13 -33.90
N SER A 237 -0.04 -14.87 -35.00
CA SER A 237 -0.70 -16.18 -35.03
C SER A 237 0.19 -17.25 -34.40
N ILE A 238 -0.42 -18.20 -33.70
CA ILE A 238 0.30 -19.33 -33.09
C ILE A 238 0.87 -20.22 -34.21
N SER A 239 2.19 -20.20 -34.37
CA SER A 239 2.91 -21.02 -35.36
C SER A 239 3.50 -22.31 -34.76
N LYS A 240 3.65 -22.35 -33.44
CA LYS A 240 4.13 -23.49 -32.66
C LYS A 240 3.25 -23.64 -31.43
N PRO A 241 2.97 -24.87 -30.95
CA PRO A 241 2.14 -25.06 -29.77
C PRO A 241 2.66 -24.28 -28.56
N VAL A 242 1.80 -23.43 -28.00
CA VAL A 242 2.09 -22.63 -26.81
C VAL A 242 1.53 -23.33 -25.59
N LYS A 243 2.38 -23.54 -24.58
CA LYS A 243 1.95 -24.03 -23.27
C LYS A 243 1.62 -22.87 -22.38
N ILE A 244 0.40 -22.88 -21.86
CA ILE A 244 -0.10 -21.88 -20.92
C ILE A 244 -0.27 -22.55 -19.59
N ARG A 245 0.41 -22.02 -18.58
CA ARG A 245 0.21 -22.44 -17.20
C ARG A 245 -1.06 -21.77 -16.69
N ARG A 246 -2.07 -22.57 -16.35
CA ARG A 246 -3.27 -22.08 -15.67
C ARG A 246 -2.99 -21.88 -14.18
N TYR A 247 -4.00 -21.40 -13.49
CA TYR A 247 -4.02 -21.06 -12.07
C TYR A 247 -4.20 -22.22 -11.06
N PRO A 248 -4.44 -23.51 -11.40
CA PRO A 248 -4.71 -24.54 -10.38
C PRO A 248 -3.56 -24.75 -9.40
N SER A 249 -2.31 -24.56 -9.85
CA SER A 249 -1.15 -24.61 -8.94
C SER A 249 -1.16 -23.52 -7.85
N LEU A 250 -2.10 -22.58 -7.93
CA LEU A 250 -2.26 -21.50 -6.96
C LEU A 250 -3.41 -21.71 -5.96
N SER A 251 -4.35 -22.65 -6.20
CA SER A 251 -5.47 -22.94 -5.29
C SER A 251 -6.12 -24.31 -5.59
N GLU A 252 -6.30 -25.14 -4.55
CA GLU A 252 -7.00 -26.44 -4.61
C GLU A 252 -8.50 -26.31 -4.99
N LYS A 253 -9.06 -25.10 -4.94
CA LYS A 253 -10.48 -24.85 -5.23
C LYS A 253 -10.77 -24.68 -6.72
N LEU A 254 -9.76 -24.48 -7.55
CA LEU A 254 -9.92 -24.19 -8.98
C LEU A 254 -9.96 -25.49 -9.81
N GLN A 255 -10.91 -25.60 -10.74
CA GLN A 255 -11.09 -26.81 -11.54
C GLN A 255 -10.32 -26.79 -12.88
N GLY A 256 -9.83 -27.97 -13.27
CA GLY A 256 -9.28 -28.29 -14.60
C GLY A 256 -7.76 -28.44 -14.66
N GLU A 257 -7.23 -28.63 -15.87
CA GLU A 257 -5.82 -28.99 -16.10
C GLU A 257 -4.85 -27.89 -15.68
N GLU A 258 -3.67 -28.22 -15.13
CA GLU A 258 -2.67 -27.20 -14.75
C GLU A 258 -2.04 -26.48 -15.94
N GLN A 259 -1.98 -27.14 -17.09
CA GLN A 259 -1.40 -26.62 -18.31
C GLN A 259 -2.34 -26.89 -19.47
N ILE A 260 -2.56 -25.88 -20.31
CA ILE A 260 -3.25 -26.01 -21.59
C ILE A 260 -2.21 -25.81 -22.68
N THR A 261 -2.25 -26.67 -23.70
CA THR A 261 -1.44 -26.50 -24.91
C THR A 261 -2.35 -26.03 -26.03
N LEU A 262 -2.08 -24.83 -26.56
CA LEU A 262 -2.80 -24.27 -27.71
C LEU A 262 -1.96 -24.41 -28.96
N SER A 263 -2.53 -25.00 -30.01
CA SER A 263 -1.83 -25.20 -31.29
C SER A 263 -2.23 -24.18 -32.36
N GLU A 264 -3.38 -23.52 -32.19
CA GLU A 264 -3.96 -22.56 -33.13
C GLU A 264 -4.56 -21.37 -32.37
N GLY A 265 -4.56 -20.20 -33.00
CA GLY A 265 -5.09 -18.97 -32.42
C GLY A 265 -4.13 -17.78 -32.51
N LEU A 266 -4.24 -16.86 -31.55
CA LEU A 266 -3.43 -15.64 -31.50
C LEU A 266 -2.60 -15.59 -30.23
N GLN A 267 -1.41 -14.99 -30.31
CA GLN A 267 -0.54 -14.74 -29.18
C GLN A 267 -0.08 -13.28 -29.16
N TYR A 268 0.08 -12.77 -27.95
CA TYR A 268 0.70 -11.49 -27.64
C TYR A 268 1.71 -11.74 -26.52
N LEU A 269 2.96 -11.35 -26.78
CA LEU A 269 4.08 -11.54 -25.88
C LEU A 269 4.83 -10.22 -25.76
N TRP A 270 4.74 -9.60 -24.60
CA TRP A 270 5.49 -8.39 -24.28
C TRP A 270 6.34 -8.64 -23.04
N HIS A 271 7.56 -8.12 -23.06
CA HIS A 271 8.51 -8.21 -21.97
C HIS A 271 9.37 -6.95 -21.94
N PHE A 272 9.53 -6.40 -20.74
CA PHE A 272 10.41 -5.27 -20.48
C PHE A 272 10.93 -5.35 -19.05
N GLU A 273 12.25 -5.37 -18.87
CA GLU A 273 12.92 -5.52 -17.57
C GLU A 273 12.37 -6.73 -16.79
N ASP A 274 11.76 -6.52 -15.62
CA ASP A 274 11.20 -7.58 -14.76
C ASP A 274 9.70 -7.83 -15.02
N GLN A 275 9.12 -7.11 -15.99
CA GLN A 275 7.71 -7.23 -16.36
C GLN A 275 7.51 -8.13 -17.57
N ASN A 276 6.48 -8.98 -17.53
CA ASN A 276 6.03 -9.73 -18.69
C ASN A 276 4.51 -9.72 -18.79
N VAL A 277 4.02 -9.70 -20.03
CA VAL A 277 2.60 -9.85 -20.37
C VAL A 277 2.53 -10.88 -21.48
N GLN A 278 1.90 -12.00 -21.19
CA GLN A 278 1.54 -13.02 -22.15
C GLN A 278 0.02 -13.09 -22.22
N ALA A 279 -0.52 -12.91 -23.42
CA ALA A 279 -1.94 -13.12 -23.68
C ALA A 279 -2.09 -14.03 -24.90
N VAL A 280 -2.96 -15.01 -24.82
CA VAL A 280 -3.17 -15.99 -25.87
C VAL A 280 -4.66 -16.23 -26.05
N PHE A 281 -5.10 -16.32 -27.30
CA PHE A 281 -6.49 -16.53 -27.67
C PHE A 281 -6.64 -17.86 -28.40
N ASP A 282 -7.47 -18.74 -27.86
CA ASP A 282 -7.87 -20.01 -28.47
C ASP A 282 -9.10 -19.78 -29.36
N GLN A 283 -8.88 -19.78 -30.67
CA GLN A 283 -9.94 -19.61 -31.68
C GLN A 283 -10.99 -20.72 -31.66
N THR A 284 -10.65 -21.92 -31.18
CA THR A 284 -11.57 -23.06 -31.20
C THR A 284 -12.60 -23.00 -30.06
N LYS A 285 -12.25 -22.33 -28.97
CA LYS A 285 -13.06 -22.24 -27.74
C LYS A 285 -13.53 -20.82 -27.43
N ASP A 286 -13.20 -19.84 -28.26
CA ASP A 286 -13.41 -18.42 -28.01
C ASP A 286 -12.95 -18.02 -26.60
N ARG A 287 -11.76 -18.49 -26.22
CA ARG A 287 -11.24 -18.34 -24.86
C ARG A 287 -9.88 -17.67 -24.87
N ALA A 288 -9.75 -16.60 -24.10
CA ALA A 288 -8.50 -15.93 -23.87
C ALA A 288 -7.88 -16.39 -22.55
N TYR A 289 -6.56 -16.45 -22.54
CA TYR A 289 -5.73 -16.73 -21.38
C TYR A 289 -4.71 -15.61 -21.26
N CYS A 290 -4.44 -15.18 -20.05
CA CYS A 290 -3.45 -14.16 -19.79
C CYS A 290 -2.63 -14.48 -18.56
N TYR A 291 -1.37 -14.10 -18.64
CA TYR A 291 -0.39 -14.17 -17.58
C TYR A 291 0.38 -12.86 -17.59
N ILE A 292 0.39 -12.18 -16.47
CA ILE A 292 1.00 -10.89 -16.28
C ILE A 292 1.89 -11.03 -15.05
N ASN A 293 3.16 -10.73 -15.23
CA ASN A 293 4.11 -10.61 -14.14
C ASN A 293 4.54 -9.15 -14.05
N SER A 294 4.18 -8.50 -12.95
CA SER A 294 4.60 -7.14 -12.63
C SER A 294 5.51 -7.22 -11.41
N HIS A 295 6.80 -7.51 -11.64
CA HIS A 295 7.84 -7.42 -10.63
C HIS A 295 8.67 -6.15 -10.79
#